data_AF-B2JQF9-F1
#
_entry.id   AF-B2JQF9-F1
#
_cell.length_a   1.000
_cell.length_b   1.000
_cell.length_c   1.000
_cell.angle_alpha   90.00
_cell.angle_beta   90.00
_cell.angle_gamma   90.00
#
_symmetry.space_group_name_H-M   'P 1'
#
loop_
_entity.id
_entity.type
_entity.pdbx_description
1 polymer ?
#
loop_
_entity_poly.entity_id
_entity_poly.type
_entity_poly.pdbx_seq_one_letter_code
_entity_poly.pdbx_strand_id
1 'polypeptide(L)'
;MSIVTPSTPSSSGSNEEMPAVTERTARRSAETALFMRDHVLSLVSHDLRSPLNAIHSWAYVLDRKIDAKDTTAQRALEGIRNGVDQQVKLLESIVDTTRAETKALALKRAPFALRPLLDETIGDVREGLAARRGIVLALNTPLAAQQMDGDRERLAAALWLLVTFAVEASASGTTVTLDADVDTATLRATVSWQATPAALTDPALPHVLENFARAQATHPREAGRISWVLALCKRVAEAHDGAFEQGEFADGQSSTLKFRASLAGA
;
A
#
# COMPACT_ATOMS: atom_id res chain seq x y z
N MET A 1 42.24 -5.44 -59.23
CA MET A 1 42.89 -5.53 -57.91
C MET A 1 41.76 -5.56 -56.89
N SER A 2 41.64 -6.67 -56.16
CA SER A 2 40.67 -6.94 -55.10
C SER A 2 40.67 -5.83 -54.04
N ILE A 3 39.57 -5.56 -53.33
CA ILE A 3 39.14 -6.19 -52.06
C ILE A 3 37.61 -5.95 -51.95
N VAL A 4 36.74 -6.96 -52.06
CA VAL A 4 36.11 -7.78 -50.99
C VAL A 4 35.43 -6.97 -49.85
N THR A 5 34.09 -7.01 -49.89
CA THR A 5 32.97 -6.76 -48.94
C THR A 5 33.20 -7.23 -47.47
N PRO A 6 32.31 -7.04 -46.43
CA PRO A 6 30.83 -6.87 -46.50
C PRO A 6 30.09 -6.12 -45.34
N SER A 7 28.75 -6.02 -45.51
CA SER A 7 27.65 -6.13 -44.52
C SER A 7 27.55 -5.23 -43.28
N THR A 8 26.54 -4.37 -43.30
CA THR A 8 25.72 -3.96 -42.15
C THR A 8 24.95 -5.15 -41.56
N PRO A 9 24.92 -5.34 -40.24
CA PRO A 9 23.88 -6.12 -39.57
C PRO A 9 22.76 -5.21 -39.07
N SER A 10 21.58 -5.46 -39.64
CA SER A 10 20.29 -5.69 -38.95
C SER A 10 20.10 -5.24 -37.50
N SER A 11 19.03 -4.48 -37.32
CA SER A 11 18.16 -4.43 -36.16
C SER A 11 17.80 -5.80 -35.57
N SER A 12 17.97 -5.98 -34.26
CA SER A 12 17.16 -6.90 -33.44
C SER A 12 17.63 -6.87 -31.98
N GLY A 13 16.74 -6.50 -31.06
CA GLY A 13 16.88 -6.83 -29.64
C GLY A 13 16.62 -5.68 -28.68
N SER A 14 15.35 -5.38 -28.38
CA SER A 14 14.92 -4.78 -27.10
C SER A 14 13.40 -4.57 -27.00
N ASN A 15 12.56 -5.49 -27.51
CA ASN A 15 11.10 -5.37 -27.34
C ASN A 15 10.42 -6.61 -26.76
N GLU A 16 11.19 -7.64 -26.35
CA GLU A 16 10.64 -8.89 -25.80
C GLU A 16 10.62 -8.94 -24.26
N GLU A 17 11.44 -8.14 -23.56
CA GLU A 17 11.48 -8.13 -22.08
C GLU A 17 10.35 -7.27 -21.46
N MET A 18 9.89 -6.26 -22.19
CA MET A 18 8.88 -5.28 -21.75
C MET A 18 7.46 -5.86 -21.51
N PRO A 19 6.93 -6.82 -22.30
CA PRO A 19 5.64 -7.44 -22.00
C PRO A 19 5.67 -8.28 -20.72
N ALA A 20 6.75 -9.03 -20.47
CA ALA A 20 6.85 -9.92 -19.30
C ALA A 20 6.94 -9.17 -17.97
N VAL A 21 7.70 -8.06 -17.91
CA VAL A 21 7.80 -7.20 -16.72
C VAL A 21 6.49 -6.49 -16.42
N THR A 22 5.79 -6.04 -17.47
CA THR A 22 4.48 -5.39 -17.35
C THR A 22 3.42 -6.39 -16.88
N GLU A 23 3.45 -7.62 -17.38
CA GLU A 23 2.56 -8.70 -16.96
C GLU A 23 2.78 -9.11 -15.49
N ARG A 24 4.03 -9.26 -15.04
CA ARG A 24 4.35 -9.56 -13.64
C ARG A 24 3.91 -8.44 -12.69
N THR A 25 4.18 -7.19 -13.06
CA THR A 25 3.74 -6.02 -12.29
C THR A 25 2.22 -5.92 -12.23
N ALA A 26 1.53 -6.14 -13.35
CA ALA A 26 0.07 -6.15 -13.41
C ALA A 26 -0.51 -7.29 -12.58
N ARG A 27 0.10 -8.48 -12.63
CA ARG A 27 -0.30 -9.64 -11.82
C ARG A 27 -0.17 -9.35 -10.33
N ARG A 28 0.98 -8.83 -9.88
CA ARG A 28 1.18 -8.46 -8.48
C ARG A 28 0.27 -7.34 -8.01
N SER A 29 -0.01 -6.36 -8.88
CA SER A 29 -0.99 -5.32 -8.59
C SER A 29 -2.38 -5.91 -8.41
N ALA A 30 -2.82 -6.80 -9.31
CA ALA A 30 -4.11 -7.48 -9.22
C ALA A 30 -4.22 -8.36 -7.97
N GLU A 31 -3.20 -9.16 -7.66
CA GLU A 31 -3.16 -10.00 -6.46
C GLU A 31 -3.19 -9.14 -5.18
N THR A 32 -2.38 -8.08 -5.13
CA THR A 32 -2.39 -7.10 -4.04
C THR A 32 -3.75 -6.42 -3.90
N ALA A 33 -4.36 -5.98 -5.00
CA ALA A 33 -5.67 -5.33 -5.00
C ALA A 33 -6.78 -6.25 -4.49
N LEU A 34 -6.76 -7.53 -4.89
CA LEU A 34 -7.67 -8.55 -4.37
C LEU A 34 -7.51 -8.71 -2.85
N PHE A 35 -6.28 -8.73 -2.34
CA PHE A 35 -6.05 -8.81 -0.90
C PHE A 35 -6.41 -7.52 -0.14
N MET A 36 -6.33 -6.36 -0.79
CA MET A 36 -6.63 -5.06 -0.18
C MET A 36 -8.12 -4.73 -0.12
N ARG A 37 -8.91 -5.16 -1.12
CA ARG A 37 -10.33 -4.80 -1.28
C ARG A 37 -11.14 -4.93 0.02
N ASP A 38 -11.10 -6.09 0.64
CA ASP A 38 -11.97 -6.40 1.78
C ASP A 38 -11.53 -5.65 3.05
N HIS A 39 -10.24 -5.33 3.16
CA HIS A 39 -9.68 -4.70 4.35
C HIS A 39 -9.72 -3.16 4.31
N VAL A 40 -9.45 -2.58 3.14
CA VAL A 40 -9.59 -1.13 2.95
C VAL A 40 -11.04 -0.72 3.19
N LEU A 41 -12.02 -1.47 2.68
CA LEU A 41 -13.43 -1.19 2.94
C LEU A 41 -13.78 -1.16 4.44
N SER A 42 -13.27 -2.10 5.25
CA SER A 42 -13.50 -2.08 6.69
C SER A 42 -12.81 -0.90 7.40
N LEU A 43 -11.59 -0.54 7.00
CA LEU A 43 -10.84 0.58 7.61
C LEU A 43 -11.40 1.94 7.20
N VAL A 44 -11.67 2.13 5.90
CA VAL A 44 -12.39 3.28 5.36
C VAL A 44 -13.67 3.48 6.15
N SER A 45 -14.42 2.41 6.40
CA SER A 45 -15.70 2.53 7.07
C SER A 45 -15.60 2.98 8.52
N HIS A 46 -14.58 2.49 9.24
CA HIS A 46 -14.30 2.92 10.60
C HIS A 46 -13.87 4.40 10.65
N ASP A 47 -13.05 4.83 9.70
CA ASP A 47 -12.49 6.18 9.66
C ASP A 47 -13.51 7.21 9.17
N LEU A 48 -14.48 6.79 8.34
CA LEU A 48 -15.63 7.61 7.94
C LEU A 48 -16.71 7.71 9.04
N ARG A 49 -16.80 6.75 9.98
CA ARG A 49 -17.72 6.84 11.13
C ARG A 49 -17.39 8.01 12.04
N SER A 50 -16.12 8.28 12.31
CA SER A 50 -15.68 9.34 13.22
C SER A 50 -16.18 10.75 12.82
N PRO A 51 -15.95 11.23 11.57
CA PRO A 51 -16.48 12.52 11.14
C PRO A 51 -18.01 12.54 11.08
N LEU A 52 -18.68 11.44 10.70
CA LEU A 52 -20.15 11.37 10.72
C LEU A 52 -20.71 11.47 12.14
N ASN A 53 -20.07 10.83 13.13
CA ASN A 53 -20.45 10.95 14.53
C ASN A 53 -20.26 12.39 15.04
N ALA A 54 -19.23 13.10 14.57
CA ALA A 54 -19.03 14.51 14.90
C ALA A 54 -20.14 15.39 14.30
N ILE A 55 -20.50 15.19 13.03
CA ILE A 55 -21.62 15.89 12.37
C ILE A 55 -22.94 15.58 13.10
N HIS A 56 -23.19 14.31 13.43
CA HIS A 56 -24.37 13.89 14.19
C HIS A 56 -24.44 14.59 15.56
N SER A 57 -23.31 14.67 16.26
CA SER A 57 -23.22 15.33 17.57
C SER A 57 -23.49 16.83 17.48
N TRP A 58 -22.93 17.52 16.48
CA TRP A 58 -23.19 18.94 16.24
C TRP A 58 -24.62 19.22 15.78
N ALA A 59 -25.20 18.34 14.97
CA ALA A 59 -26.62 18.41 14.63
C ALA A 59 -27.50 18.29 15.88
N TYR A 60 -27.16 17.39 16.81
CA TYR A 60 -27.86 17.27 18.08
C TYR A 60 -27.71 18.51 18.98
N VAL A 61 -26.55 19.16 18.99
CA VAL A 61 -26.34 20.44 19.70
C VAL A 61 -27.17 21.56 19.07
N LEU A 62 -27.19 21.66 17.74
CA LEU A 62 -27.93 22.69 17.00
C LEU A 62 -29.44 22.57 17.19
N ASP A 63 -29.96 21.35 17.29
CA ASP A 63 -31.37 21.07 17.58
C ASP A 63 -31.89 21.77 18.84
N ARG A 64 -31.02 21.86 19.86
CA ARG A 64 -31.33 22.49 21.15
C ARG A 64 -31.14 24.01 21.13
N LYS A 65 -30.59 24.56 20.05
CA LYS A 65 -30.22 25.98 19.91
C LYS A 65 -31.08 26.71 18.88
N ILE A 66 -31.61 26.00 17.88
CA ILE A 66 -32.48 26.56 16.85
C ILE A 66 -33.86 26.87 17.44
N ASP A 67 -34.42 28.03 17.09
CA ASP A 67 -35.80 28.38 17.46
C ASP A 67 -36.79 27.42 16.78
N ALA A 68 -37.69 26.84 17.55
CA ALA A 68 -38.75 25.95 17.05
C ALA A 68 -39.67 26.63 16.01
N LYS A 69 -39.73 27.96 15.99
CA LYS A 69 -40.52 28.73 15.01
C LYS A 69 -39.79 28.92 13.68
N ASP A 70 -38.48 28.71 13.63
CA ASP A 70 -37.72 28.76 12.37
C ASP A 70 -37.86 27.44 11.61
N THR A 71 -38.99 27.33 10.89
CA THR A 71 -39.33 26.14 10.10
C THR A 71 -38.29 25.81 9.02
N THR A 72 -37.50 26.78 8.56
CA THR A 72 -36.47 26.56 7.53
C THR A 72 -35.24 25.91 8.17
N ALA A 73 -34.78 26.45 9.30
CA ALA A 73 -33.66 25.88 10.05
C ALA A 73 -33.98 24.48 10.58
N GLN A 74 -35.22 24.24 11.03
CA GLN A 74 -35.70 22.92 11.45
C GLN A 74 -35.63 21.89 10.32
N ARG A 75 -36.14 22.22 9.12
CA ARG A 75 -36.05 21.32 7.94
C ARG A 75 -34.62 21.07 7.50
N ALA A 76 -33.76 22.09 7.54
CA ALA A 76 -32.35 21.93 7.18
C ALA A 76 -31.63 20.97 8.14
N LEU A 77 -31.90 21.09 9.44
CA LEU A 77 -31.33 20.20 10.45
C LEU A 77 -31.82 18.75 10.32
N GLU A 78 -33.11 18.57 10.03
CA GLU A 78 -33.69 17.26 9.75
C GLU A 78 -33.05 16.62 8.51
N GLY A 79 -32.81 17.41 7.45
CA GLY A 79 -32.07 16.98 6.26
C GLY A 79 -30.65 16.52 6.58
N ILE A 80 -29.91 17.25 7.42
CA ILE A 80 -28.56 16.88 7.86
C ILE A 80 -28.59 15.55 8.63
N ARG A 81 -29.51 15.40 9.60
CA ARG A 81 -29.66 14.16 10.37
C ARG A 81 -29.97 12.96 9.50
N ASN A 82 -30.96 13.08 8.61
CA ASN A 82 -31.33 12.02 7.69
C ASN A 82 -30.18 11.63 6.76
N GLY A 83 -29.42 12.61 6.26
CA GLY A 83 -28.23 12.37 5.44
C GLY A 83 -27.14 11.61 6.19
N VAL A 84 -26.86 11.99 7.44
CA VAL A 84 -25.89 11.31 8.30
C VAL A 84 -26.34 9.87 8.60
N ASP A 85 -27.60 9.66 8.98
CA ASP A 85 -28.14 8.33 9.25
C ASP A 85 -28.08 7.41 8.02
N GLN A 86 -28.35 7.97 6.83
CA GLN A 86 -28.24 7.23 5.57
C GLN A 86 -26.78 6.85 5.27
N GLN A 87 -25.82 7.74 5.50
CA GLN A 87 -24.41 7.41 5.36
C GLN A 87 -23.94 6.37 6.37
N VAL A 88 -24.40 6.43 7.63
CA VAL A 88 -24.08 5.42 8.66
C VAL A 88 -24.60 4.05 8.26
N LYS A 89 -25.83 3.95 7.75
CA LYS A 89 -26.40 2.67 7.27
C LYS A 89 -25.65 2.10 6.06
N LEU A 90 -25.23 2.94 5.12
CA LEU A 90 -24.41 2.52 3.98
C LEU A 90 -23.05 1.98 4.45
N LEU A 91 -22.42 2.67 5.41
CA LEU A 91 -21.18 2.22 6.04
C LEU A 91 -21.35 0.88 6.76
N GLU A 92 -22.43 0.70 7.52
CA GLU A 92 -22.75 -0.56 8.20
C GLU A 92 -22.92 -1.71 7.20
N SER A 93 -23.62 -1.48 6.08
CA SER A 93 -23.79 -2.48 5.02
C SER A 93 -22.48 -2.88 4.34
N ILE A 94 -21.58 -1.92 4.11
CA ILE A 94 -20.23 -2.19 3.57
C ILE A 94 -19.42 -3.00 4.59
N VAL A 95 -19.46 -2.62 5.87
CA VAL A 95 -18.74 -3.32 6.95
C VAL A 95 -19.25 -4.73 7.14
N ASP A 96 -20.56 -4.95 7.18
CA ASP A 96 -21.13 -6.27 7.45
C ASP A 96 -20.82 -7.28 6.33
N THR A 97 -20.73 -6.81 5.08
CA THR A 97 -20.28 -7.63 3.95
C THR A 97 -18.80 -8.02 4.11
N THR A 98 -17.94 -7.10 4.55
CA THR A 98 -16.50 -7.37 4.77
C THR A 98 -16.22 -8.19 6.04
N ARG A 99 -17.06 -8.08 7.07
CA ARG A 99 -16.89 -8.77 8.36
C ARG A 99 -17.08 -10.29 8.26
N ALA A 100 -17.97 -10.73 7.39
CA ALA A 100 -18.24 -12.15 7.15
C ALA A 100 -17.01 -12.92 6.64
N GLU A 101 -16.03 -12.22 6.04
CA GLU A 101 -14.81 -12.81 5.47
C GLU A 101 -13.55 -12.59 6.33
N THR A 102 -13.57 -11.65 7.30
CA THR A 102 -12.46 -11.35 8.23
C THR A 102 -12.29 -12.34 9.39
N LYS A 103 -12.30 -13.65 9.12
CA LYS A 103 -11.49 -14.55 9.97
C LYS A 103 -10.01 -14.26 9.68
N ALA A 104 -9.12 -14.62 10.63
CA ALA A 104 -7.68 -14.39 10.52
C ALA A 104 -7.18 -14.77 9.11
N LEU A 105 -6.25 -13.98 8.56
CA LEU A 105 -5.73 -14.20 7.21
C LEU A 105 -5.18 -15.63 7.12
N ALA A 106 -5.92 -16.53 6.47
CA ALA A 106 -5.50 -17.92 6.38
C ALA A 106 -4.23 -18.00 5.54
N LEU A 107 -3.13 -18.37 6.19
CA LEU A 107 -1.82 -18.52 5.56
C LEU A 107 -1.70 -19.91 4.94
N LYS A 108 -1.22 -19.96 3.70
CA LYS A 108 -0.72 -21.20 3.09
C LYS A 108 0.77 -21.33 3.41
N ARG A 109 1.08 -21.75 4.64
CA ARG A 109 2.46 -21.86 5.10
C ARG A 109 3.20 -22.99 4.36
N ALA A 110 4.39 -22.68 3.88
CA ALA A 110 5.35 -23.64 3.33
C ALA A 110 6.77 -23.08 3.53
N PRO A 111 7.80 -23.94 3.59
CA PRO A 111 9.19 -23.49 3.63
C PRO A 111 9.61 -22.88 2.29
N PHE A 112 10.23 -21.69 2.34
CA PHE A 112 10.84 -21.05 1.17
C PHE A 112 12.09 -20.24 1.57
N ALA A 113 12.95 -19.96 0.59
CA ALA A 113 14.14 -19.13 0.79
C ALA A 113 13.80 -17.64 0.73
N LEU A 114 14.25 -16.87 1.73
CA LEU A 114 13.97 -15.43 1.84
C LEU A 114 14.67 -14.59 0.77
N ARG A 115 15.91 -14.97 0.40
CA ARG A 115 16.71 -14.20 -0.55
C ARG A 115 16.08 -14.14 -1.96
N PRO A 116 15.70 -15.27 -2.59
CA PRO A 116 14.98 -15.25 -3.86
C PRO A 116 13.67 -14.44 -3.81
N LEU A 117 12.90 -14.57 -2.72
CA LEU A 117 11.68 -13.77 -2.52
C LEU A 117 11.98 -12.27 -2.59
N LEU A 118 13.01 -11.79 -1.89
CA LEU A 118 13.39 -10.36 -1.89
C LEU A 118 13.89 -9.91 -3.27
N ASP A 119 14.77 -10.69 -3.89
CA ASP A 119 15.35 -10.37 -5.21
C ASP A 119 14.26 -10.30 -6.29
N GLU A 120 13.37 -11.29 -6.37
CA GLU A 120 12.22 -11.27 -7.28
C GLU A 120 11.26 -10.13 -6.94
N THR A 121 11.07 -9.85 -5.65
CA THR A 121 10.10 -8.84 -5.24
C THR A 121 10.51 -7.44 -5.70
N ILE A 122 11.76 -7.11 -5.41
CA ILE A 122 12.37 -5.81 -5.71
C ILE A 122 12.69 -5.67 -7.18
N GLY A 123 13.13 -6.75 -7.84
CA GLY A 123 13.38 -6.77 -9.28
C GLY A 123 12.18 -6.28 -10.08
N ASP A 124 11.00 -6.82 -9.79
CA ASP A 124 9.75 -6.42 -10.46
C ASP A 124 9.45 -4.91 -10.26
N VAL A 125 9.64 -4.36 -9.05
CA VAL A 125 9.41 -2.91 -8.82
C VAL A 125 10.47 -2.06 -9.49
N ARG A 126 11.73 -2.51 -9.46
CA ARG A 126 12.88 -1.81 -10.05
C ARG A 126 12.69 -1.64 -11.55
N GLU A 127 12.34 -2.72 -12.24
CA GLU A 127 12.16 -2.76 -13.69
C GLU A 127 10.81 -2.18 -14.12
N GLY A 128 9.74 -2.47 -13.37
CA GLY A 128 8.38 -2.08 -13.72
C GLY A 128 8.05 -0.60 -13.45
N LEU A 129 8.57 -0.02 -12.37
CA LEU A 129 8.16 1.30 -11.89
C LEU A 129 9.34 2.24 -11.60
N ALA A 130 10.33 1.81 -10.81
CA ALA A 130 11.39 2.71 -10.34
C ALA A 130 12.21 3.30 -11.49
N ALA A 131 12.58 2.47 -12.48
CA ALA A 131 13.28 2.91 -13.68
C ALA A 131 12.50 3.98 -14.46
N ARG A 132 11.17 3.81 -14.59
CA ARG A 132 10.30 4.76 -15.32
C ARG A 132 10.11 6.08 -14.57
N ARG A 133 10.26 6.06 -13.25
CA ARG A 133 10.24 7.25 -12.38
C ARG A 133 11.60 7.89 -12.16
N GLY A 134 12.68 7.32 -12.71
CA GLY A 134 14.04 7.80 -12.47
C GLY A 134 14.48 7.67 -11.01
N ILE A 135 14.01 6.64 -10.31
CA ILE A 135 14.31 6.39 -8.89
C ILE A 135 15.27 5.21 -8.78
N VAL A 136 16.30 5.35 -7.95
CA VAL A 136 17.22 4.26 -7.63
C VAL A 136 16.61 3.41 -6.52
N LEU A 137 16.35 2.13 -6.80
CA LEU A 137 15.85 1.18 -5.81
C LEU A 137 16.95 0.21 -5.36
N ALA A 138 17.48 0.42 -4.16
CA ALA A 138 18.55 -0.37 -3.55
C ALA A 138 18.01 -1.45 -2.60
N LEU A 139 18.64 -2.63 -2.62
CA LEU A 139 18.43 -3.69 -1.64
C LEU A 139 19.74 -3.91 -0.88
N ASN A 140 19.70 -3.72 0.44
CA ASN A 140 20.79 -4.06 1.34
C ASN A 140 20.36 -5.25 2.19
N THR A 141 21.01 -6.39 2.02
CA THR A 141 20.67 -7.57 2.82
C THR A 141 21.87 -8.49 3.03
N PRO A 142 22.13 -8.95 4.27
CA PRO A 142 23.08 -10.02 4.53
C PRO A 142 22.47 -11.42 4.29
N LEU A 143 21.20 -11.50 3.86
CA LEU A 143 20.51 -12.77 3.65
C LEU A 143 21.08 -13.53 2.46
N ALA A 144 21.30 -14.82 2.67
CA ALA A 144 21.82 -15.75 1.68
C ALA A 144 20.99 -17.04 1.66
N ALA A 145 21.04 -17.82 2.74
CA ALA A 145 20.44 -19.16 2.82
C ALA A 145 19.29 -19.28 3.83
N GLN A 146 18.91 -18.19 4.49
CA GLN A 146 17.84 -18.18 5.49
C GLN A 146 16.50 -18.57 4.85
N GLN A 147 15.78 -19.45 5.53
CA GLN A 147 14.45 -19.90 5.14
C GLN A 147 13.40 -19.42 6.13
N MET A 148 12.16 -19.37 5.65
CA MET A 148 10.99 -19.04 6.44
C MET A 148 9.89 -20.05 6.12
N ASP A 149 9.16 -20.48 7.16
CA ASP A 149 7.92 -21.23 7.02
C ASP A 149 6.71 -20.29 7.13
N GLY A 150 6.19 -19.92 5.96
CA GLY A 150 5.18 -18.87 5.84
C GLY A 150 4.48 -18.89 4.49
N ASP A 151 3.61 -17.92 4.26
CA ASP A 151 2.92 -17.72 3.00
C ASP A 151 3.74 -16.79 2.10
N ARG A 152 4.56 -17.40 1.24
CA ARG A 152 5.46 -16.71 0.32
C ARG A 152 4.74 -15.65 -0.53
N GLU A 153 3.58 -15.97 -1.06
CA GLU A 153 2.84 -15.09 -1.97
C GLU A 153 2.29 -13.86 -1.23
N ARG A 154 1.79 -14.05 -0.01
CA ARG A 154 1.35 -12.92 0.82
C ARG A 154 2.50 -12.01 1.24
N LEU A 155 3.66 -12.60 1.56
CA LEU A 155 4.86 -11.82 1.88
C LEU A 155 5.38 -11.06 0.65
N ALA A 156 5.39 -11.69 -0.52
CA ALA A 156 5.73 -11.03 -1.78
C ALA A 156 4.82 -9.83 -2.02
N ALA A 157 3.51 -10.00 -1.88
CA ALA A 157 2.53 -8.92 -2.05
C ALA A 157 2.75 -7.76 -1.05
N ALA A 158 2.98 -8.08 0.23
CA ALA A 158 3.27 -7.07 1.24
C ALA A 158 4.58 -6.31 0.93
N LEU A 159 5.68 -7.02 0.69
CA LEU A 159 6.98 -6.41 0.38
C LEU A 159 6.93 -5.59 -0.91
N TRP A 160 6.25 -6.09 -1.94
CA TRP A 160 6.03 -5.38 -3.19
C TRP A 160 5.28 -4.07 -2.96
N LEU A 161 4.21 -4.10 -2.17
CA LEU A 161 3.41 -2.92 -1.83
C LEU A 161 4.21 -1.89 -1.02
N LEU A 162 5.04 -2.32 -0.06
CA LEU A 162 5.91 -1.42 0.70
C LEU A 162 6.85 -0.63 -0.22
N VAL A 163 7.54 -1.35 -1.10
CA VAL A 163 8.54 -0.76 -1.99
C VAL A 163 7.86 0.07 -3.08
N THR A 164 6.75 -0.41 -3.64
CA THR A 164 5.95 0.33 -4.63
C THR A 164 5.45 1.64 -4.04
N PHE A 165 4.89 1.63 -2.83
CA PHE A 165 4.43 2.85 -2.17
C PHE A 165 5.57 3.85 -1.96
N ALA A 166 6.73 3.41 -1.47
CA ALA A 166 7.88 4.28 -1.29
C ALA A 166 8.38 4.89 -2.61
N VAL A 167 8.45 4.10 -3.69
CA VAL A 167 8.78 4.58 -5.03
C VAL A 167 7.72 5.55 -5.55
N GLU A 168 6.44 5.30 -5.30
CA GLU A 168 5.38 6.21 -5.72
C GLU A 168 5.35 7.53 -4.94
N ALA A 169 5.83 7.49 -3.70
CA ALA A 169 5.91 8.61 -2.78
C ALA A 169 7.28 9.34 -2.81
N SER A 170 8.08 9.12 -3.86
CA SER A 170 9.41 9.70 -4.04
C SER A 170 9.48 10.55 -5.31
N ALA A 171 10.32 11.58 -5.28
CA ALA A 171 10.68 12.37 -6.45
C ALA A 171 11.72 11.66 -7.34
N SER A 172 11.74 12.00 -8.63
CA SER A 172 12.77 11.54 -9.57
C SER A 172 14.18 11.93 -9.12
N GLY A 173 15.16 11.07 -9.36
CA GLY A 173 16.57 11.28 -8.99
C GLY A 173 16.90 10.94 -7.54
N THR A 174 15.93 10.45 -6.76
CA THR A 174 16.12 10.01 -5.37
C THR A 174 16.39 8.51 -5.26
N THR A 175 16.76 8.08 -4.05
CA THR A 175 16.99 6.67 -3.72
C THR A 175 15.94 6.17 -2.73
N VAL A 176 15.36 5.02 -3.03
CA VAL A 176 14.58 4.20 -2.10
C VAL A 176 15.43 3.00 -1.71
N THR A 177 15.56 2.74 -0.42
CA THR A 177 16.37 1.64 0.11
C THR A 177 15.49 0.65 0.85
N LEU A 178 15.60 -0.64 0.52
CA LEU A 178 15.11 -1.72 1.36
C LEU A 178 16.29 -2.36 2.10
N ASP A 179 16.33 -2.19 3.42
CA ASP A 179 17.22 -2.93 4.30
C ASP A 179 16.48 -4.14 4.85
N ALA A 180 16.96 -5.35 4.56
CA ALA A 180 16.32 -6.59 4.99
C ALA A 180 17.33 -7.51 5.69
N ASP A 181 17.05 -7.90 6.92
CA ASP A 181 17.86 -8.84 7.70
C ASP A 181 16.99 -9.86 8.46
N VAL A 182 17.66 -10.79 9.12
CA VAL A 182 17.01 -11.69 10.07
C VAL A 182 17.69 -11.49 11.41
N ASP A 183 16.89 -11.19 12.43
CA ASP A 183 17.33 -11.11 13.82
C ASP A 183 16.71 -12.25 14.60
N THR A 184 17.56 -13.13 15.14
CA THR A 184 17.20 -14.40 15.78
C THR A 184 16.29 -15.27 14.90
N ALA A 185 14.98 -15.10 14.99
CA ALA A 185 13.96 -15.81 14.22
C ALA A 185 12.92 -14.85 13.61
N THR A 186 13.27 -13.58 13.39
CA THR A 186 12.36 -12.58 12.79
C THR A 186 12.99 -11.96 11.55
N LEU A 187 12.29 -12.01 10.42
CA LEU A 187 12.59 -11.21 9.24
C LEU A 187 12.27 -9.76 9.57
N ARG A 188 13.23 -8.86 9.38
CA ARG A 188 13.00 -7.40 9.45
C ARG A 188 13.27 -6.82 8.07
N ALA A 189 12.30 -6.06 7.57
CA ALA A 189 12.38 -5.35 6.30
C ALA A 189 12.03 -3.88 6.56
N THR A 190 12.97 -2.98 6.33
CA THR A 190 12.79 -1.53 6.49
C THR A 190 12.97 -0.84 5.16
N VAL A 191 11.90 -0.21 4.66
CA VAL A 191 11.98 0.64 3.47
C VAL A 191 12.17 2.08 3.93
N SER A 192 13.18 2.77 3.39
CA SER A 192 13.49 4.17 3.70
C SER A 192 13.57 5.00 2.43
N TRP A 193 13.00 6.21 2.45
CA TRP A 193 13.01 7.15 1.32
C TRP A 193 12.82 8.59 1.79
N GLN A 194 13.08 9.56 0.91
CA GLN A 194 12.68 10.94 1.11
C GLN A 194 11.24 11.14 0.62
N ALA A 195 10.33 11.47 1.54
CA ALA A 195 8.92 11.59 1.26
C ALA A 195 8.59 12.81 0.39
N THR A 196 7.75 12.59 -0.62
CA THR A 196 7.21 13.60 -1.52
C THR A 196 5.72 13.31 -1.74
N PRO A 197 4.82 13.73 -0.83
CA PRO A 197 3.39 13.44 -0.93
C PRO A 197 2.76 13.88 -2.27
N ALA A 198 3.25 14.97 -2.86
CA ALA A 198 2.79 15.44 -4.17
C ALA A 198 3.03 14.42 -5.31
N ALA A 199 4.07 13.57 -5.20
CA ALA A 199 4.37 12.55 -6.20
C ALA A 199 3.32 11.44 -6.26
N LEU A 200 2.50 11.26 -5.21
CA LEU A 200 1.41 10.27 -5.17
C LEU A 200 0.20 10.70 -6.01
N THR A 201 0.00 12.00 -6.23
CA THR A 201 -1.19 12.54 -6.91
C THR A 201 -0.88 13.22 -8.23
N ASP A 202 0.40 13.32 -8.62
CA ASP A 202 0.82 13.88 -9.90
C ASP A 202 0.38 12.98 -11.08
N PRO A 203 -0.54 13.43 -11.95
CA PRO A 203 -1.03 12.62 -13.06
C PRO A 203 0.02 12.38 -14.16
N ALA A 204 1.13 13.12 -14.18
CA ALA A 204 2.21 12.95 -15.16
C ALA A 204 3.14 11.78 -14.81
N LEU A 205 3.15 11.33 -13.56
CA LEU A 205 3.97 10.20 -13.12
C LEU A 205 3.26 8.86 -13.37
N PRO A 206 3.98 7.80 -13.73
CA PRO A 206 3.40 6.47 -13.85
C PRO A 206 3.00 5.96 -12.46
N HIS A 207 1.77 5.48 -12.30
CA HIS A 207 1.26 4.90 -11.05
C HIS A 207 0.77 3.48 -11.29
N VAL A 208 1.03 2.61 -10.33
CA VAL A 208 0.58 1.23 -10.26
C VAL A 208 -0.46 1.04 -9.16
N LEU A 209 -0.34 1.77 -8.04
CA LEU A 209 -1.36 1.75 -6.99
C LEU A 209 -2.62 2.49 -7.44
N GLU A 210 -3.76 2.18 -6.84
CA GLU A 210 -5.04 2.83 -7.16
C GLU A 210 -5.08 4.31 -6.73
N ASN A 211 -5.69 5.17 -7.54
CA ASN A 211 -5.71 6.63 -7.31
C ASN A 211 -6.29 7.00 -5.94
N PHE A 212 -7.39 6.36 -5.53
CA PHE A 212 -8.02 6.64 -4.24
C PHE A 212 -7.09 6.29 -3.06
N ALA A 213 -6.29 5.21 -3.19
CA ALA A 213 -5.38 4.75 -2.15
C ALA A 213 -4.20 5.71 -2.00
N ARG A 214 -3.67 6.20 -3.12
CA ARG A 214 -2.61 7.22 -3.16
C ARG A 214 -3.08 8.56 -2.60
N ALA A 215 -4.24 9.04 -3.04
CA ALA A 215 -4.83 10.28 -2.54
C ALA A 215 -5.03 10.22 -1.01
N GLN A 216 -5.54 9.08 -0.50
CA GLN A 216 -5.72 8.92 0.94
C GLN A 216 -4.43 9.02 1.74
N ALA A 217 -3.32 8.48 1.23
CA ALA A 217 -2.04 8.53 1.91
C ALA A 217 -1.45 9.96 2.05
N THR A 218 -1.99 10.94 1.31
CA THR A 218 -1.59 12.35 1.44
C THR A 218 -2.30 13.08 2.58
N HIS A 219 -3.39 12.53 3.12
CA HIS A 219 -4.12 13.17 4.20
C HIS A 219 -3.38 13.05 5.55
N PRO A 220 -3.54 14.05 6.43
CA PRO A 220 -3.07 13.95 7.81
C PRO A 220 -3.64 12.69 8.46
N ARG A 221 -2.77 11.93 9.12
CA ARG A 221 -3.15 10.72 9.85
C ARG A 221 -3.12 11.02 11.34
N GLU A 222 -4.09 10.51 12.08
CA GLU A 222 -3.97 10.48 13.54
C GLU A 222 -2.72 9.67 13.92
N ALA A 223 -2.05 10.09 15.01
CA ALA A 223 -0.84 9.43 15.49
C ALA A 223 -1.08 7.93 15.70
N GLY A 224 -0.18 7.09 15.18
CA GLY A 224 -0.23 5.63 15.32
C GLY A 224 -1.19 4.90 14.38
N ARG A 225 -1.99 5.60 13.55
CA ARG A 225 -2.71 4.94 12.46
C ARG A 225 -1.75 4.54 11.34
N ILE A 226 -2.19 3.68 10.42
CA ILE A 226 -1.49 3.34 9.18
C ILE A 226 -2.31 3.84 7.99
N SER A 227 -1.65 4.17 6.88
CA SER A 227 -2.34 4.53 5.63
C SER A 227 -3.08 3.32 5.11
N TRP A 228 -4.29 3.48 4.57
CA TRP A 228 -5.11 2.34 4.14
C TRP A 228 -4.42 1.53 3.04
N VAL A 229 -3.64 2.22 2.20
CA VAL A 229 -2.82 1.59 1.17
C VAL A 229 -1.81 0.59 1.73
N LEU A 230 -1.41 0.72 3.00
CA LEU A 230 -0.42 -0.16 3.67
C LEU A 230 -1.05 -1.19 4.60
N ALA A 231 -2.38 -1.26 4.64
CA ALA A 231 -3.09 -2.12 5.57
C ALA A 231 -2.84 -3.62 5.33
N LEU A 232 -2.64 -4.01 4.06
CA LEU A 232 -2.21 -5.36 3.71
C LEU A 232 -0.88 -5.72 4.39
N CYS A 233 0.10 -4.82 4.39
CA CYS A 233 1.41 -5.06 4.99
C CYS A 233 1.29 -5.36 6.48
N LYS A 234 0.45 -4.62 7.20
CA LYS A 234 0.16 -4.90 8.61
C LYS A 234 -0.47 -6.27 8.82
N ARG A 235 -1.49 -6.61 8.05
CA ARG A 235 -2.21 -7.88 8.20
C ARG A 235 -1.34 -9.08 7.86
N VAL A 236 -0.49 -8.98 6.85
CA VAL A 236 0.48 -10.03 6.50
C VAL A 236 1.54 -10.17 7.59
N ALA A 237 2.04 -9.06 8.14
CA ALA A 237 2.97 -9.09 9.26
C ALA A 237 2.36 -9.79 10.49
N GLU A 238 1.17 -9.36 10.91
CA GLU A 238 0.46 -9.92 12.06
C GLU A 238 0.08 -11.39 11.86
N ALA A 239 -0.31 -11.79 10.65
CA ALA A 239 -0.61 -13.20 10.35
C ALA A 239 0.64 -14.10 10.42
N HIS A 240 1.83 -13.53 10.22
CA HIS A 240 3.12 -14.18 10.42
C HIS A 240 3.73 -13.84 11.79
N ASP A 241 2.90 -13.56 12.80
CA ASP A 241 3.32 -13.34 14.19
C ASP A 241 4.33 -12.19 14.36
N GLY A 242 4.25 -11.21 13.47
CA GLY A 242 5.11 -10.04 13.43
C GLY A 242 4.34 -8.73 13.60
N ALA A 243 4.92 -7.65 13.08
CA ALA A 243 4.36 -6.31 13.26
C ALA A 243 4.72 -5.40 12.08
N PHE A 244 3.91 -4.35 11.91
CA PHE A 244 4.13 -3.32 10.90
C PHE A 244 4.04 -1.93 11.52
N GLU A 245 4.98 -1.07 11.17
CA GLU A 245 5.04 0.32 11.59
C GLU A 245 5.23 1.24 10.39
N GLN A 246 4.43 2.30 10.33
CA GLN A 246 4.61 3.39 9.39
C GLN A 246 5.17 4.60 10.14
N GLY A 247 6.34 5.06 9.73
CA GLY A 247 6.98 6.28 10.23
C GLY A 247 6.26 7.55 9.77
N GLU A 248 6.85 8.69 10.10
CA GLU A 248 6.34 9.99 9.67
C GLU A 248 6.39 10.11 8.15
N PHE A 249 5.34 10.71 7.58
CA PHE A 249 5.22 10.95 6.15
C PHE A 249 4.95 12.44 5.95
N ALA A 250 6.04 13.20 5.93
CA ALA A 250 6.03 14.66 5.80
C ALA A 250 6.93 15.08 4.65
N ASP A 251 6.52 16.10 3.92
CA ASP A 251 7.21 16.54 2.70
C ASP A 251 8.68 16.89 2.96
N GLY A 252 9.56 16.32 2.12
CA GLY A 252 11.00 16.49 2.18
C GLY A 252 11.72 15.73 3.30
N GLN A 253 11.01 15.08 4.24
CA GLN A 253 11.62 14.34 5.34
C GLN A 253 11.91 12.88 4.98
N SER A 254 12.84 12.26 5.72
CA SER A 254 13.06 10.82 5.64
C SER A 254 11.87 10.07 6.24
N SER A 255 11.27 9.17 5.48
CA SER A 255 10.17 8.32 5.91
C SER A 255 10.61 6.86 5.92
N THR A 256 9.98 6.07 6.79
CA THR A 256 10.29 4.64 6.93
C THR A 256 9.03 3.79 7.03
N LEU A 257 9.05 2.61 6.42
CA LEU A 257 8.09 1.53 6.66
C LEU A 257 8.84 0.33 7.21
N LYS A 258 8.45 -0.16 8.38
CA LYS A 258 9.08 -1.31 9.04
C LYS A 258 8.12 -2.48 9.06
N PHE A 259 8.55 -3.59 8.49
CA PHE A 259 7.82 -4.84 8.43
C PHE A 259 8.61 -5.91 9.17
N ARG A 260 7.93 -6.67 10.03
CA ARG A 260 8.49 -7.78 10.80
C ARG A 260 7.62 -9.02 10.62
N ALA A 261 8.24 -10.19 10.46
CA ALA A 261 7.54 -11.48 10.40
C ALA A 261 8.40 -12.59 11.02
N SER A 262 7.77 -13.49 11.78
CA SER A 262 8.44 -14.67 12.37
C SER A 262 8.86 -15.65 11.27
N LEU A 263 10.06 -16.22 11.39
CA LEU A 263 10.56 -17.26 10.48
C LEU A 263 9.85 -18.61 10.68
N ALA A 264 9.19 -18.82 11.82
CA ALA A 264 8.54 -20.07 12.18
C ALA A 264 7.01 -19.99 12.01
N GLY A 265 6.44 -21.07 11.45
CA GLY A 265 5.07 -21.50 11.69
C GLY A 265 4.79 -21.67 13.18
N ALA A 266 3.96 -20.81 13.77
CA ALA A 266 3.31 -21.15 15.04
C ALA A 266 2.32 -22.30 14.82
#